data_AF-A0A3M9Z3Y5-F1
#
_entry.id   AF-A0A3M9Z3Y5-F1
#
_cell.length_a   1.000
_cell.length_b   1.000
_cell.length_c   1.000
_cell.angle_alpha   90.00
_cell.angle_beta   90.00
_cell.angle_gamma   90.00
#
_symmetry.space_group_name_H-M   'P 1'
#
loop_
_entity.id
_entity.type
_entity.pdbx_description
1 polymer ?
#
loop_
_entity_poly.entity_id
_entity_poly.type
_entity_poly.pdbx_seq_one_letter_code
_entity_poly.pdbx_strand_id
1 'polypeptide(L)' 'MSPSHPAPDTELTAELAGDRLLGSGGYNRFVGGYQTEDDQLNIETLASTKMACEKTILNQETKSLMTIQGEGLD' A
#
# COMPACT_ATOMS: atom_id res chain seq x y z
N MET A 1 -9.90 -14.87 8.54
CA MET A 1 -8.84 -13.97 9.01
C MET A 1 -9.48 -12.63 9.29
N SER A 2 -9.49 -12.17 10.54
CA SER A 2 -10.03 -10.85 10.87
C SER A 2 -9.24 -9.76 10.14
N PRO A 3 -9.88 -8.68 9.67
CA PRO A 3 -9.13 -7.54 9.14
C PRO A 3 -8.16 -7.08 10.23
N SER A 4 -6.87 -7.14 9.91
CA SER A 4 -5.80 -6.66 10.77
C SER A 4 -6.06 -5.16 10.91
N HIS A 5 -6.42 -4.68 12.10
CA HIS A 5 -6.42 -3.25 12.33
C HIS A 5 -5.00 -2.74 12.12
N PRO A 6 -4.82 -1.52 11.57
CA PRO A 6 -3.52 -0.89 11.52
C PRO A 6 -2.85 -0.91 12.90
N ALA A 7 -1.53 -1.04 12.92
CA ALA A 7 -0.73 -0.88 14.13
C ALA A 7 -1.08 0.47 14.79
N PRO A 8 -1.07 0.55 16.13
CA PRO A 8 -1.34 1.81 16.83
C PRO A 8 -0.40 2.91 16.31
N ASP A 9 -0.93 4.14 16.26
CA ASP A 9 -0.23 5.33 15.76
C ASP A 9 0.24 5.24 14.30
N THR A 10 -0.35 4.33 13.50
CA THR A 10 -0.13 4.27 12.05
C THR A 10 -1.42 4.50 11.28
N GLU A 11 -1.28 5.09 10.09
CA GLU A 11 -2.38 5.28 9.16
C GLU A 11 -2.04 4.65 7.80
N LEU A 12 -2.99 3.90 7.26
CA LEU A 12 -2.94 3.33 5.93
C LEU A 12 -3.77 4.20 4.99
N THR A 13 -3.14 4.76 3.96
CA THR A 13 -3.81 5.62 2.97
C THR A 13 -3.48 5.19 1.56
N ALA A 14 -4.42 5.44 0.64
CA ALA A 14 -4.26 5.25 -0.79
C ALA A 14 -5.06 6.36 -1.51
N GLU A 15 -4.36 7.23 -2.21
CA GLU A 15 -4.90 8.41 -2.87
C GLU A 15 -4.59 8.37 -4.36
N LEU A 16 -5.63 8.44 -5.18
CA LEU A 16 -5.53 8.54 -6.63
C LEU A 16 -5.46 10.01 -7.03
N ALA A 17 -4.36 10.42 -7.64
CA ALA A 17 -4.12 11.80 -8.08
C ALA A 17 -3.55 11.82 -9.50
N GLY A 18 -4.40 12.13 -10.48
CA GLY A 18 -4.04 12.17 -11.89
C GLY A 18 -3.83 10.77 -12.45
N ASP A 19 -2.59 10.41 -12.77
CA ASP A 19 -2.15 9.09 -13.23
C ASP A 19 -1.33 8.36 -12.14
N ARG A 20 -1.32 8.89 -10.91
CA ARG A 20 -0.50 8.39 -9.80
C ARG A 20 -1.32 7.96 -8.60
N LEU A 21 -0.91 6.86 -8.01
CA LEU A 21 -1.33 6.40 -6.71
C LEU A 21 -0.26 6.79 -5.69
N LEU A 22 -0.65 7.51 -4.64
CA LEU A 22 0.21 7.88 -3.51
C LEU A 22 -0.38 7.30 -2.22
N GLY A 23 0.45 7.04 -1.22
CA GLY A 23 -0.08 6.61 0.07
C GLY A 23 0.95 6.35 1.15
N SER A 24 0.44 5.89 2.29
CA SER A 24 1.19 5.52 3.47
C SER A 24 0.91 4.05 3.82
N GLY A 25 1.97 3.27 4.05
CA GLY A 25 1.87 1.94 4.64
C GLY A 25 1.93 1.94 6.18
N GLY A 26 2.08 3.12 6.78
CA GLY A 26 2.19 3.33 8.23
C GLY A 26 3.36 4.25 8.55
N TYR A 27 4.58 3.81 8.25
CA TYR A 27 5.81 4.61 8.45
C TYR A 27 6.46 4.99 7.13
N ASN A 28 6.48 4.06 6.18
CA ASN A 28 6.95 4.25 4.82
C ASN A 28 5.82 4.73 3.91
N ARG A 29 6.19 5.65 3.01
CA ARG A 29 5.30 6.16 1.96
C ARG A 29 5.56 5.43 0.65
N PHE A 30 4.52 5.27 -0.14
CA PHE A 30 4.61 4.66 -1.45
C PHE A 30 4.01 5.54 -2.56
N VAL A 31 4.47 5.28 -3.77
CA VAL A 31 4.01 5.93 -5.00
C VAL A 31 4.10 4.96 -6.16
N GLY A 32 3.16 5.03 -7.09
CA GLY A 32 3.22 4.31 -8.36
C GLY A 32 2.21 4.84 -9.36
N GLY A 33 2.23 4.27 -10.57
CA GLY A 33 1.23 4.54 -11.59
C GLY A 33 -0.03 3.73 -11.36
N TYR A 34 -1.15 4.20 -11.91
CA TYR A 34 -2.33 3.39 -12.09
C TYR A 34 -2.98 3.68 -13.43
N GLN A 35 -3.73 2.70 -13.94
CA GLN A 35 -4.55 2.82 -15.14
C GLN A 35 -5.95 2.32 -14.84
N THR A 36 -6.96 2.93 -15.47
CA THR A 36 -8.36 2.52 -15.36
C THR A 36 -8.84 2.06 -16.72
N GLU A 37 -9.27 0.81 -16.82
CA GLU A 37 -9.87 0.23 -18.03
C GLU A 37 -11.22 -0.40 -17.64
N ASP A 38 -12.30 0.08 -18.26
CA ASP A 38 -13.68 -0.28 -17.91
C ASP A 38 -13.96 -0.11 -16.41
N ASP A 39 -14.30 -1.20 -15.71
CA ASP A 39 -14.55 -1.27 -14.26
C ASP A 39 -13.32 -1.80 -13.47
N GLN A 40 -12.14 -1.82 -14.08
CA GLN A 40 -10.90 -2.31 -13.47
C GLN A 40 -9.92 -1.19 -13.17
N LEU A 41 -9.31 -1.27 -11.98
CA LEU A 41 -8.19 -0.43 -11.57
C LEU A 41 -6.92 -1.28 -11.61
N ASN A 42 -6.04 -1.01 -12.57
CA ASN A 42 -4.77 -1.71 -12.69
C ASN A 42 -3.67 -0.87 -12.04
N ILE A 43 -3.09 -1.39 -10.96
CA ILE A 43 -2.00 -0.73 -10.23
C ILE A 43 -0.67 -1.20 -10.79
N GLU A 44 0.18 -0.26 -11.19
CA GLU A 44 1.53 -0.58 -11.62
C GLU A 44 2.45 -0.84 -10.41
N THR A 45 3.69 -1.25 -10.65
CA THR A 45 4.65 -1.50 -9.57
C THR A 45 4.82 -0.27 -8.67
N LEU A 46 4.56 -0.45 -7.38
CA LEU A 46 4.72 0.59 -6.37
C LEU A 46 6.18 0.69 -5.91
N ALA A 47 6.70 1.91 -5.87
CA ALA A 47 7.91 2.25 -5.15
C ALA A 47 7.56 2.69 -3.72
N SER A 48 8.39 2.31 -2.75
CA SER A 48 8.23 2.71 -1.36
C SER A 48 9.56 3.13 -0.75
N THR A 49 9.52 4.03 0.23
CA THR A 49 10.68 4.30 1.09
C THR A 49 11.02 3.07 1.94
N LYS A 50 12.27 2.94 2.37
CA LYS A 50 12.73 1.82 3.20
C LYS A 50 13.34 2.29 4.52
N MET A 51 12.57 3.05 5.28
CA MET A 51 12.92 3.40 6.66
C MET A 51 12.66 2.20 7.57
N ALA A 52 13.61 1.90 8.44
CA ALA A 52 13.51 0.79 9.39
C ALA A 52 12.66 1.20 10.60
N CYS A 53 11.70 0.35 10.96
CA CYS A 53 10.72 0.57 12.03
C CYS A 53 10.48 -0.73 12.81
N GLU A 54 9.53 -0.72 13.73
CA GLU A 54 9.07 -1.94 14.38
C GLU A 54 8.64 -2.98 13.34
N LYS A 55 9.04 -4.23 13.57
CA LYS A 55 8.78 -5.34 12.64
C LYS A 55 7.30 -5.51 12.31
N THR A 56 6.41 -5.22 13.26
CA THR A 56 4.95 -5.27 13.05
C THR A 56 4.50 -4.24 12.00
N ILE A 57 5.06 -3.03 12.02
CA ILE A 57 4.72 -1.97 11.05
C ILE A 57 5.31 -2.31 9.68
N LEU A 58 6.56 -2.77 9.62
CA LEU A 58 7.18 -3.21 8.35
C LEU A 58 6.39 -4.36 7.68
N ASN A 59 5.89 -5.31 8.47
CA ASN A 59 5.05 -6.40 7.96
C ASN A 59 3.70 -5.88 7.44
N GLN A 60 3.09 -4.93 8.15
CA GLN A 60 1.87 -4.25 7.69
C GLN A 60 2.10 -3.53 6.36
N GLU A 61 3.17 -2.74 6.25
CA GLU A 61 3.53 -2.02 5.02
C GLU A 61 3.64 -2.96 3.83
N THR A 62 4.39 -4.07 4.00
CA THR A 62 4.59 -5.08 2.97
C THR A 62 3.25 -5.69 2.54
N LYS A 63 2.41 -6.07 3.51
CA LYS A 63 1.08 -6.64 3.24
C LYS A 63 0.16 -5.64 2.53
N SER A 64 0.19 -4.37 2.93
CA SER A 64 -0.60 -3.32 2.30
C SER A 64 -0.20 -3.13 0.84
N LEU A 65 1.11 -3.06 0.54
CA LEU A 65 1.60 -2.92 -0.83
C LEU A 65 1.18 -4.10 -1.71
N MET A 66 1.33 -5.34 -1.23
CA MET A 66 0.89 -6.54 -1.96
C MET A 66 -0.62 -6.50 -2.23
N THR A 67 -1.42 -6.17 -1.21
CA THR A 67 -2.89 -6.09 -1.33
C THR A 67 -3.30 -5.02 -2.35
N ILE A 68 -2.66 -3.86 -2.33
CA ILE A 68 -2.96 -2.76 -3.27
C ILE A 68 -2.58 -3.13 -4.70
N GLN A 69 -1.48 -3.86 -4.90
CA GLN A 69 -1.04 -4.33 -6.22
C GLN A 69 -1.84 -5.55 -6.72
N GLY A 70 -2.83 -6.05 -5.97
CA GLY A 70 -3.58 -7.24 -6.31
C GLY A 70 -2.76 -8.54 -6.20
N GLU A 71 -1.60 -8.50 -5.53
CA GLU A 71 -0.77 -9.66 -5.25
C GLU A 71 -1.29 -10.32 -3.96
N GLY A 72 -1.98 -11.46 -4.11
CA GLY A 72 -2.46 -12.23 -2.97
C GLY A 72 -1.31 -12.80 -2.13
N LEU A 73 -1.40 -12.65 -0.81
CA LEU A 73 -0.65 -13.48 0.13
C LEU A 73 -1.32 -14.86 0.18
N ASP A 74 -0.84 -15.82 -0.60
CA ASP A 74 -1.13 -17.25 -0.40
C ASP A 74 -0.50 -17.74 0.91
#